data_AF-A0A379X3N8-F1
#
_entry.id   AF-A0A379X3N8-F1
#
_cell.length_a   1.000
_cell.length_b   1.000
_cell.length_c   1.000
_cell.angle_alpha   90.00
_cell.angle_beta   90.00
_cell.angle_gamma   90.00
#
_symmetry.space_group_name_H-M   'P 1'
#
loop_
_entity.id
_entity.type
_entity.pdbx_description
1 polymer ?
#
loop_
_entity_poly.entity_id
_entity_poly.type
_entity_poly.pdbx_seq_one_letter_code
_entity_poly.pdbx_strand_id
1 'polypeptide(L)'
;MAGWLGFTSATRNSLDSVSDRDHVLELLSDAAIGMVHLSRFAEDLIFFNSGEAGFVELSDRVTFRFIVNAAEEKPGRAGADSR
;
A
#
# COMPACT_ATOMS: atom_id res chain seq x y z
N MET A 1 -24.96 -27.51 -10.30
CA MET A 1 -24.19 -26.42 -10.94
C MET A 1 -23.59 -25.46 -9.91
N ALA A 2 -24.38 -24.75 -9.09
CA ALA A 2 -23.87 -23.77 -8.11
C ALA A 2 -22.83 -24.35 -7.12
N GLY A 3 -23.08 -25.54 -6.55
CA GLY A 3 -22.14 -26.19 -5.63
C GLY A 3 -20.83 -26.67 -6.27
N TRP A 4 -20.75 -26.80 -7.59
CA TRP A 4 -19.49 -27.13 -8.29
C TRP A 4 -18.62 -25.89 -8.53
N LEU A 5 -19.22 -24.70 -8.48
CA LEU A 5 -18.57 -23.41 -8.64
C LEU A 5 -18.22 -22.75 -7.29
N GLY A 6 -18.53 -23.42 -6.16
CA GLY A 6 -18.26 -22.90 -4.82
C GLY A 6 -19.23 -21.83 -4.32
N PHE A 7 -20.36 -21.62 -5.01
CA PHE A 7 -21.37 -20.65 -4.56
C PHE A 7 -22.31 -21.24 -3.50
N THR A 8 -22.63 -20.46 -2.47
CA THR A 8 -23.49 -20.86 -1.35
C THR A 8 -24.93 -21.16 -1.77
N SER A 9 -25.48 -20.46 -2.77
CA SER A 9 -26.80 -20.77 -3.34
C SER A 9 -26.93 -20.26 -4.78
N ALA A 10 -27.92 -20.77 -5.52
CA ALA A 10 -28.27 -20.22 -6.82
C ALA A 10 -29.09 -18.92 -6.65
N THR A 11 -28.84 -17.93 -7.50
CA THR A 11 -29.58 -16.66 -7.53
C THR A 11 -31.06 -16.91 -7.82
N ARG A 12 -31.95 -16.24 -7.07
CA ARG A 12 -33.39 -16.55 -7.05
C ARG A 12 -34.17 -16.00 -8.25
N ASN A 13 -33.56 -15.10 -9.02
CA ASN A 13 -34.18 -14.45 -10.16
C ASN A 13 -33.13 -14.27 -11.26
N SER A 14 -33.40 -14.79 -12.46
CA SER A 14 -32.47 -14.74 -13.61
C SER A 14 -32.20 -13.34 -14.14
N LEU A 15 -33.12 -12.39 -13.93
CA LEU A 15 -32.95 -10.99 -14.32
C LEU A 15 -32.01 -10.26 -13.35
N ASP A 16 -32.10 -10.60 -12.07
CA ASP A 16 -31.19 -10.14 -11.02
C ASP A 16 -29.78 -10.73 -11.20
N SER A 17 -29.68 -12.03 -11.53
CA SER A 17 -28.39 -12.71 -11.78
C SER A 17 -27.51 -12.03 -12.85
N VAL A 18 -28.12 -11.38 -13.85
CA VAL A 18 -27.43 -10.76 -14.98
C VAL A 18 -27.23 -9.25 -14.77
N SER A 19 -28.07 -8.63 -13.94
CA SER A 19 -28.08 -7.19 -13.71
C SER A 19 -27.45 -6.76 -12.38
N ASP A 20 -27.30 -7.65 -11.41
CA ASP A 20 -26.81 -7.34 -10.07
C ASP A 20 -25.33 -6.90 -10.13
N ARG A 21 -25.10 -5.64 -9.78
CA ARG A 21 -23.77 -5.04 -9.58
C ARG A 21 -23.60 -4.53 -8.15
N ASP A 22 -24.54 -4.83 -7.27
CA ASP A 22 -24.57 -4.29 -5.91
C ASP A 22 -23.35 -4.79 -5.13
N HIS A 23 -22.93 -6.03 -5.36
CA HIS A 23 -21.69 -6.60 -4.81
C HIS A 23 -20.42 -5.85 -5.25
N VAL A 24 -20.39 -5.28 -6.46
CA VAL A 24 -19.24 -4.46 -6.92
C VAL A 24 -19.23 -3.13 -6.21
N LEU A 25 -20.40 -2.50 -6.05
CA LEU A 25 -20.52 -1.23 -5.35
C LEU A 25 -20.19 -1.36 -3.86
N GLU A 26 -20.63 -2.44 -3.22
CA GLU A 26 -20.30 -2.76 -1.82
C GLU A 26 -18.79 -2.96 -1.65
N LEU A 27 -18.16 -3.78 -2.51
CA LEU A 27 -16.70 -3.97 -2.50
C LEU A 27 -15.93 -2.65 -2.71
N LEU A 28 -16.39 -1.81 -3.64
CA LEU A 28 -15.78 -0.51 -3.90
C LEU A 28 -15.94 0.44 -2.72
N SER A 29 -17.08 0.41 -2.03
CA SER A 29 -17.30 1.19 -0.82
C SER A 29 -16.35 0.77 0.30
N ASP A 30 -16.23 -0.53 0.55
CA ASP A 30 -15.31 -1.07 1.56
C ASP A 30 -13.85 -0.74 1.23
N ALA A 31 -13.46 -0.89 -0.05
CA ALA A 31 -12.14 -0.54 -0.52
C ALA A 31 -11.86 0.97 -0.37
N ALA A 32 -12.83 1.84 -0.67
CA ALA A 32 -12.70 3.28 -0.53
C ALA A 32 -12.48 3.69 0.94
N ILE A 33 -13.24 3.11 1.87
CA ILE A 33 -13.06 3.34 3.31
C ILE A 33 -11.66 2.88 3.73
N GLY A 34 -11.22 1.69 3.29
CA GLY A 34 -9.87 1.19 3.53
C GLY A 34 -8.77 2.14 3.02
N MET A 35 -8.94 2.69 1.82
CA MET A 35 -8.00 3.66 1.22
C MET A 35 -7.94 4.98 2.00
N VAL A 36 -9.04 5.46 2.56
CA VAL A 36 -9.04 6.64 3.44
C VAL A 36 -8.19 6.38 4.69
N HIS A 37 -8.34 5.21 5.33
CA HIS A 37 -7.53 4.85 6.48
C HIS A 37 -6.04 4.74 6.12
N LEU A 38 -5.72 4.11 4.99
CA LEU A 38 -4.35 3.97 4.53
C LEU A 38 -3.70 5.32 4.18
N SER A 39 -4.49 6.26 3.65
CA SER A 39 -3.99 7.60 3.31
C SER A 39 -3.55 8.38 4.54
N ARG A 40 -4.32 8.29 5.64
CA ARG A 40 -3.94 8.91 6.93
C ARG A 40 -2.70 8.27 7.53
N PHE A 41 -2.60 6.94 7.45
CA PHE A 41 -1.39 6.23 7.89
C PHE A 41 -0.15 6.64 7.07
N ALA A 42 -0.30 6.80 5.75
CA ALA A 42 0.78 7.25 4.89
C ALA A 42 1.22 8.68 5.21
N GLU A 43 0.29 9.57 5.54
CA GLU A 43 0.59 10.94 5.98
C GLU A 43 1.43 10.96 7.26
N ASP A 44 1.04 10.16 8.27
CA ASP A 44 1.82 10.02 9.50
C ASP A 44 3.23 9.48 9.20
N LEU A 45 3.34 8.50 8.30
CA LEU A 45 4.63 7.92 7.90
C LEU A 45 5.53 8.94 7.18
N ILE A 46 4.95 9.75 6.29
CA ILE A 46 5.66 10.84 5.61
C ILE A 46 6.15 11.88 6.62
N PHE A 47 5.30 12.23 7.60
CA PHE A 47 5.67 13.17 8.65
C PHE A 47 6.84 12.64 9.50
N PHE A 48 6.82 11.36 9.90
CA PHE A 48 7.92 10.75 10.65
C PHE A 48 9.22 10.61 9.85
N ASN A 49 9.13 10.46 8.52
CA ASN A 49 10.28 10.36 7.63
C ASN A 49 10.84 11.73 7.20
N SER A 50 10.04 12.79 7.29
CA SER A 50 10.51 14.15 7.01
C SER A 50 11.64 14.55 7.95
N GLY A 51 12.67 15.21 7.40
CA GLY A 51 13.89 15.57 8.13
C GLY A 51 13.69 16.54 9.31
N GLU A 52 12.48 17.07 9.49
CA GLU A 52 12.10 17.93 10.62
C GLU A 52 11.79 17.14 11.91
N ALA A 53 11.39 15.87 11.79
CA ALA A 53 11.04 14.99 12.91
C ALA A 53 12.07 13.87 13.13
N GLY A 54 12.65 13.29 12.07
CA GLY A 54 13.82 12.40 12.13
C GLY A 54 13.64 11.10 12.95
N PHE A 55 12.41 10.64 13.20
CA PHE A 55 12.15 9.48 14.06
C PHE A 55 12.22 8.12 13.33
N VAL A 56 11.96 8.08 12.01
CA VAL A 56 11.90 6.83 11.24
C VAL A 56 12.62 6.99 9.89
N GLU A 57 13.63 6.15 9.64
CA GLU A 57 14.27 6.01 8.33
C GLU A 57 13.68 4.83 7.56
N LEU A 58 13.10 5.11 6.39
CA LEU A 58 12.55 4.07 5.51
C LEU A 58 13.68 3.36 4.76
N SER A 59 13.56 2.04 4.60
CA SER A 59 14.54 1.25 3.86
C SER A 59 14.54 1.59 2.37
N ASP A 60 15.72 1.61 1.75
CA ASP A 60 15.91 1.78 0.30
C ASP A 60 15.15 0.76 -0.57
N ARG A 61 14.62 -0.32 0.02
CA ARG A 61 13.75 -1.28 -0.68
C ARG A 61 12.36 -0.72 -1.00
N VAL A 62 11.92 0.28 -0.24
CA VAL A 62 10.57 0.87 -0.31
C VAL A 62 10.61 2.38 -0.55
N THR A 63 11.79 2.97 -0.72
CA THR A 63 11.98 4.42 -0.88
C THR A 63 12.99 4.69 -1.99
N PHE A 64 12.74 5.73 -2.80
CA PHE A 64 13.65 6.18 -3.84
C PHE A 64 14.20 7.56 -3.47
N ARG A 65 15.52 7.68 -3.32
CA ARG A 65 16.19 8.94 -3.00
C ARG A 65 16.58 9.66 -4.30
N PHE A 66 16.12 10.90 -4.49
CA PHE A 66 16.56 11.73 -5.61
C PHE A 66 17.96 12.29 -5.34
N ILE A 67 18.83 12.23 -6.35
CA ILE A 67 20.28 12.48 -6.23
C ILE A 67 20.69 13.96 -6.00
N VAL A 68 19.76 14.88 -5.75
CA VAL A 68 20.08 16.31 -5.59
C VAL A 68 20.88 16.62 -4.32
N ASN A 69 20.84 15.76 -3.30
CA ASN A 69 21.60 15.94 -2.04
C ASN A 69 22.56 14.77 -1.71
N ALA A 70 22.95 13.96 -2.71
CA ALA A 70 23.83 12.80 -2.46
C ALA A 70 25.28 13.16 -2.04
N ALA A 71 25.66 14.44 -2.06
CA ALA A 71 27.03 14.89 -1.79
C ALA A 71 27.39 15.07 -0.30
N GLU A 72 26.43 14.96 0.63
CA GLU A 72 26.69 15.11 2.08
C GLU A 72 26.96 13.78 2.81
N GLU A 73 27.00 12.65 2.11
CA GLU A 73 27.44 11.40 2.72
C GLU A 73 28.97 11.42 2.85
N LYS A 74 29.45 11.67 4.08
CA LYS A 74 30.89 11.66 4.38
C LYS A 74 31.52 10.33 3.94
N PRO A 75 32.58 10.34 3.11
CA PRO A 75 33.29 9.12 2.75
C PRO A 75 34.10 8.69 3.97
N GLY A 76 33.61 7.70 4.70
CA GLY A 76 34.13 7.39 6.02
C GLY A 76 33.95 5.95 6.45
N ARG A 77 34.21 4.98 5.57
CA ARG A 77 34.70 3.61 5.89
C ARG A 77 34.84 2.75 4.62
N ALA A 78 35.84 3.07 3.81
CA ALA A 78 36.40 2.14 2.83
C ALA A 78 37.92 2.24 2.92
N GLY A 79 38.49 1.56 3.91
CA GLY A 79 39.92 1.65 4.20
C GLY A 79 40.29 1.12 5.58
N ALA A 80 39.98 -0.16 5.83
CA ALA A 80 40.63 -0.94 6.89
C ALA A 80 40.42 -2.44 6.62
N ASP A 81 40.82 -2.92 5.44
CA ASP A 81 41.31 -4.29 5.33
C ASP A 81 42.77 -4.20 4.89
N SER A 82 43.62 -4.22 5.91
CA SER A 82 45.06 -4.37 5.79
C SER A 82 45.39 -5.69 6.47
N ARG A 83 45.31 -6.78 5.70
CA ARG A 83 46.07 -8.03 5.86
C ARG A 83 45.75 -9.01 4.73
#